data_AF-A0A7D5SC40-F1
#
_entry.id   AF-A0A7D5SC40-F1
#
_cell.length_a   1.000
_cell.length_b   1.000
_cell.length_c   1.000
_cell.angle_alpha   90.00
_cell.angle_beta   90.00
_cell.angle_gamma   90.00
#
_symmetry.space_group_name_H-M   'P 1'
#
loop_
_entity.id
_entity.type
_entity.pdbx_description
1 polymer ?
#
loop_
_entity_poly.entity_id
_entity_poly.type
_entity_poly.pdbx_seq_one_letter_code
_entity_poly.pdbx_strand_id
1 'polypeptide(L)'
;MRFKKTINPILVRMKETEKGVLYESIVAMGKRARQINDLLKQELHTRLAEVMTSAETGETNFEQYSISKEFEKIPKPTIIAMEELYEDKLTYQIPEEKKQTFDRE
;
A
#
# COMPACT_ATOMS: atom_id res chain seq x y z
N MET A 1 -11.34 -13.00 -6.14
CA MET A 1 -11.32 -11.56 -6.47
C MET A 1 -10.47 -11.36 -7.71
N ARG A 2 -11.05 -10.89 -8.82
CA ARG A 2 -10.39 -10.83 -10.14
C ARG A 2 -9.79 -9.43 -10.32
N PHE A 3 -8.49 -9.26 -10.11
CA PHE A 3 -7.76 -7.97 -10.25
C PHE A 3 -7.62 -7.53 -11.72
N LYS A 4 -8.73 -7.41 -12.45
CA LYS A 4 -8.80 -6.78 -13.78
C LYS A 4 -9.60 -5.49 -13.70
N LYS A 5 -9.02 -4.46 -13.08
CA LYS A 5 -9.30 -3.05 -13.39
C LYS A 5 -7.99 -2.30 -13.19
N THR A 6 -7.28 -2.06 -14.28
CA THR A 6 -6.26 -1.01 -14.30
C THR A 6 -6.98 0.31 -14.06
N ILE A 7 -6.93 0.86 -12.84
CA ILE A 7 -7.41 2.21 -12.59
C ILE A 7 -6.68 3.16 -13.53
N ASN A 8 -7.43 4.02 -14.23
CA ASN A 8 -6.85 5.03 -15.08
C ASN A 8 -6.38 6.22 -14.22
N PRO A 9 -5.07 6.52 -14.14
CA PRO A 9 -4.55 7.60 -13.32
C PRO A 9 -5.07 8.98 -13.75
N ILE A 10 -5.52 9.14 -14.99
CA ILE A 10 -6.14 10.40 -15.46
C ILE A 10 -7.45 10.66 -14.72
N LEU A 11 -8.26 9.62 -14.50
CA LEU A 11 -9.54 9.75 -13.81
C LEU A 11 -9.34 10.12 -12.33
N VAL A 12 -8.34 9.51 -11.69
CA VAL A 12 -7.97 9.83 -10.31
C VAL A 12 -7.52 11.29 -10.22
N ARG A 13 -6.62 11.71 -11.12
CA ARG A 13 -6.16 13.10 -11.18
C ARG A 13 -7.32 14.06 -11.38
N MET A 14 -8.24 13.80 -12.30
CA MET A 14 -9.39 14.67 -12.57
C MET A 14 -10.26 14.81 -11.31
N LYS A 15 -10.62 13.71 -10.67
CA LYS A 15 -11.43 13.69 -9.45
C LYS A 15 -10.81 14.52 -8.31
N GLU A 16 -9.51 14.35 -8.06
CA GLU A 16 -8.82 15.08 -6.99
C GLU A 16 -8.54 16.55 -7.35
N THR A 17 -8.42 16.85 -8.65
CA THR A 17 -8.33 18.23 -9.14
C THR A 17 -9.63 18.98 -8.89
N GLU A 18 -10.78 18.35 -9.13
CA GLU A 18 -12.11 18.93 -8.85
C GLU A 18 -12.32 19.25 -7.37
N LYS A 19 -11.71 18.47 -6.47
CA LYS A 19 -11.71 18.70 -5.02
C LYS A 19 -10.71 19.78 -4.57
N GLY A 20 -9.79 20.22 -5.45
CA GLY A 20 -8.76 21.21 -5.13
C GLY A 20 -7.62 20.71 -4.23
N VAL A 21 -7.44 19.39 -4.06
CA VAL A 21 -6.49 18.78 -3.11
C VAL A 21 -5.47 17.83 -3.77
N LEU A 22 -5.21 18.02 -5.07
CA LEU A 22 -4.42 17.08 -5.87
C LEU A 22 -3.06 16.74 -5.27
N TYR A 23 -2.31 17.73 -4.78
CA TYR A 23 -0.96 17.52 -4.28
C TYR A 23 -0.95 16.75 -2.95
N GLU A 24 -1.88 17.09 -2.07
CA GLU A 24 -2.12 16.41 -0.81
C GLU A 24 -2.48 14.95 -1.06
N SER A 25 -3.35 14.68 -2.03
CA SER A 25 -3.74 13.32 -2.43
C SER A 25 -2.56 12.52 -2.97
N ILE A 26 -1.67 13.14 -3.76
CA ILE A 26 -0.44 12.48 -4.24
C ILE A 26 0.46 12.09 -3.06
N VAL A 27 0.65 12.99 -2.09
CA VAL A 27 1.47 12.72 -0.90
C VAL A 27 0.82 11.63 -0.04
N ALA A 28 -0.50 11.69 0.16
CA ALA A 28 -1.26 10.69 0.91
C ALA A 28 -1.16 9.31 0.25
N MET A 29 -1.34 9.21 -1.08
CA MET A 29 -1.13 7.97 -1.84
C MET A 29 0.28 7.41 -1.67
N GLY A 30 1.31 8.28 -1.73
CA GLY A 30 2.69 7.85 -1.55
C GLY A 30 2.94 7.24 -0.17
N LYS A 31 2.40 7.87 0.89
CA LYS A 31 2.46 7.34 2.25
C LYS A 31 1.69 6.03 2.38
N ARG A 32 0.48 5.96 1.80
CA ARG A 32 -0.35 4.76 1.83
C ARG A 32 0.29 3.57 1.11
N ALA A 33 0.90 3.81 -0.05
CA ALA A 33 1.62 2.79 -0.80
C ALA A 33 2.80 2.19 0.02
N ARG A 34 3.49 3.00 0.83
CA ARG A 34 4.52 2.50 1.75
C ARG A 34 3.93 1.62 2.85
N GLN A 35 2.82 2.04 3.48
CA GLN A 35 2.12 1.22 4.48
C GLN A 35 1.71 -0.15 3.91
N ILE A 36 1.13 -0.16 2.71
CA ILE A 36 0.73 -1.40 2.02
C ILE A 36 1.96 -2.26 1.73
N ASN A 37 3.05 -1.67 1.24
CA ASN A 37 4.29 -2.39 1.00
C ASN A 37 4.84 -3.04 2.27
N ASP A 38 4.86 -2.31 3.37
CA ASP A 38 5.42 -2.80 4.64
C ASP A 38 4.56 -3.93 5.22
N LEU A 39 3.23 -3.80 5.13
CA LEU A 39 2.29 -4.87 5.46
C LEU A 39 2.54 -6.13 4.63
N LEU A 40 2.66 -6.00 3.31
CA LEU A 40 2.90 -7.14 2.41
C LEU A 40 4.24 -7.82 2.70
N LYS A 41 5.28 -7.05 2.99
CA LYS A 41 6.59 -7.60 3.39
C LYS A 41 6.47 -8.37 4.71
N GLN A 42 5.80 -7.81 5.70
CA GLN A 42 5.58 -8.48 6.99
C GLN A 42 4.80 -9.79 6.80
N GLU A 43 3.68 -9.76 6.06
CA GLU A 43 2.87 -10.95 5.80
C GLU A 43 3.66 -12.03 5.06
N LEU A 44 4.44 -11.66 4.03
CA LEU A 44 5.31 -12.59 3.31
C LEU A 44 6.32 -13.25 4.25
N HIS A 45 7.01 -12.45 5.08
CA HIS A 45 7.99 -12.97 6.02
C HIS A 45 7.37 -13.90 7.06
N THR A 46 6.19 -13.57 7.58
CA THR A 46 5.47 -14.42 8.53
C THR A 46 5.11 -15.76 7.90
N ARG A 47 4.51 -15.78 6.70
CA ARG A 47 4.12 -17.02 6.04
C ARG A 47 5.31 -17.89 5.65
N LEU A 48 6.41 -17.28 5.19
CA LEU A 48 7.62 -18.03 4.89
C LEU A 48 8.23 -18.64 6.16
N ALA A 49 8.23 -17.91 7.29
CA ALA A 49 8.74 -18.43 8.56
C ALA A 49 7.94 -19.62 9.07
N GLU A 50 6.61 -19.59 8.98
CA GLU A 50 5.73 -20.70 9.36
C GLU A 50 6.08 -21.99 8.60
N VAL A 51 6.29 -21.89 7.28
CA VAL A 51 6.67 -23.03 6.43
C VAL A 51 8.06 -23.56 6.77
N MET A 52 9.01 -22.69 7.16
CA MET A 52 10.34 -23.12 7.60
C MET A 52 10.34 -23.87 8.94
N THR A 53 9.33 -23.65 9.80
CA THR A 53 9.22 -24.37 11.08
C THR A 53 8.63 -25.78 10.95
N SER A 54 8.02 -26.11 9.81
CA SER A 54 7.45 -27.42 9.52
C SER A 54 8.49 -28.30 8.82
N ALA A 55 9.12 -29.22 9.58
CA ALA A 55 10.38 -29.88 9.24
C ALA A 55 10.29 -31.06 8.25
N GLU A 56 9.59 -30.92 7.12
CA GLU A 56 9.59 -31.92 6.02
C GLU A 56 10.16 -31.32 4.72
N THR A 57 11.41 -31.66 4.39
CA THR A 57 12.21 -31.03 3.32
C THR A 57 11.57 -31.01 1.93
N GLY A 58 10.67 -31.94 1.61
CA GLY A 58 9.94 -31.98 0.33
C GLY A 58 8.73 -31.06 0.28
N GLU A 59 7.85 -31.12 1.29
CA GLU A 59 6.61 -30.35 1.35
C GLU A 59 6.90 -28.85 1.53
N THR A 60 7.88 -28.51 2.36
CA THR A 60 8.36 -27.14 2.60
C THR A 60 8.71 -26.39 1.30
N ASN A 61 9.33 -27.06 0.31
CA ASN A 61 9.74 -26.43 -0.95
C ASN A 61 8.55 -26.05 -1.85
N PHE A 62 7.52 -26.89 -1.88
CA PHE A 62 6.32 -26.61 -2.67
C PHE A 62 5.49 -25.47 -2.07
N GLU A 63 5.38 -25.44 -0.73
CA GLU A 63 4.66 -24.39 -0.02
C GLU A 63 5.34 -23.03 -0.15
N GLN A 64 6.66 -22.96 -0.03
CA GLN A 64 7.41 -21.71 -0.26
C GLN A 64 7.21 -21.16 -1.69
N TYR A 65 7.24 -22.02 -2.70
CA TYR A 65 6.97 -21.63 -4.08
C TYR A 65 5.54 -21.12 -4.26
N SER A 66 4.57 -21.79 -3.64
CA SER A 66 3.15 -21.41 -3.70
C SER A 66 2.92 -20.03 -3.07
N ILE A 67 3.51 -19.78 -1.89
CA ILE A 67 3.46 -18.46 -1.24
C ILE A 67 4.07 -17.40 -2.15
N SER A 68 5.26 -17.63 -2.69
CA SER A 68 5.93 -16.67 -3.58
C SER A 68 5.06 -16.30 -4.79
N LYS A 69 4.43 -17.32 -5.41
CA LYS A 69 3.53 -17.15 -6.56
C LYS A 69 2.23 -16.43 -6.21
N GLU A 70 1.74 -16.50 -4.98
CA GLU A 70 0.60 -15.71 -4.53
C GLU A 70 0.95 -14.22 -4.46
N PHE A 71 2.09 -13.89 -3.85
CA PHE A 71 2.55 -12.51 -3.72
C PHE A 71 2.90 -11.86 -5.06
N GLU A 72 3.38 -12.63 -6.05
CA GLU A 72 3.60 -12.13 -7.41
C GLU A 72 2.31 -11.64 -8.11
N LYS A 73 1.15 -12.19 -7.75
CA LYS A 73 -0.14 -11.78 -8.34
C LYS A 73 -0.68 -10.49 -7.73
N ILE A 74 -0.12 -10.05 -6.61
CA ILE A 74 -0.57 -8.85 -5.91
C ILE A 74 -0.14 -7.62 -6.73
N PRO A 75 -1.06 -6.68 -7.03
CA PRO A 75 -0.71 -5.47 -7.76
C PRO A 75 0.29 -4.61 -6.96
N LYS A 76 1.03 -3.75 -7.66
CA LYS A 76 1.98 -2.85 -7.01
C LYS A 76 1.26 -2.00 -5.95
N PRO A 77 1.87 -1.76 -4.78
CA PRO A 77 1.25 -0.99 -3.69
C PRO A 77 0.73 0.39 -4.12
N THR A 78 1.38 1.03 -5.09
CA THR A 78 0.94 2.31 -5.67
C THR A 78 -0.39 2.20 -6.42
N ILE A 79 -0.67 1.08 -7.08
CA ILE A 79 -1.94 0.83 -7.76
C ILE A 79 -3.05 0.61 -6.73
N ILE A 80 -2.77 -0.14 -5.67
CA ILE A 80 -3.72 -0.38 -4.58
C ILE A 80 -4.08 0.94 -3.88
N ALA A 81 -3.08 1.74 -3.52
CA ALA A 81 -3.32 3.05 -2.89
C ALA A 81 -4.12 4.00 -3.81
N MET A 82 -3.88 3.94 -5.12
CA MET A 82 -4.62 4.72 -6.11
C MET A 82 -6.07 4.27 -6.24
N GLU A 83 -6.32 2.96 -6.18
CA GLU A 83 -7.68 2.39 -6.16
C GLU A 83 -8.42 2.79 -4.87
N GLU A 84 -7.78 2.66 -3.70
CA GLU A 84 -8.35 3.11 -2.43
C GLU A 84 -8.69 4.60 -2.43
N LEU A 85 -7.83 5.44 -3.02
CA LEU A 85 -8.15 6.87 -3.17
C LEU A 85 -9.32 7.09 -4.13
N TYR A 86 -9.32 6.42 -5.29
CA TYR A 86 -10.38 6.56 -6.28
C TYR A 86 -11.75 6.14 -5.73
N GLU A 87 -11.77 5.13 -4.87
CA GLU A 87 -12.97 4.62 -4.19
C GLU A 87 -13.32 5.39 -2.90
N ASP A 88 -12.64 6.50 -2.60
CA ASP A 88 -12.80 7.31 -1.38
C ASP A 88 -12.64 6.51 -0.07
N LYS A 89 -11.82 5.43 -0.10
CA LYS A 89 -11.45 4.61 1.07
C LYS A 89 -10.22 5.13 1.80
N LEU A 90 -9.42 5.98 1.14
CA LEU A 90 -8.24 6.60 1.73
C LEU A 90 -8.61 7.98 2.32
N THR A 91 -8.61 8.08 3.64
CA THR A 91 -8.72 9.36 4.36
C THR A 91 -7.38 9.78 4.92
N TYR A 92 -7.06 11.07 4.86
CA TYR A 92 -5.84 11.64 5.42
C TYR A 92 -6.14 12.98 6.10
N GLN A 93 -5.26 13.35 7.03
CA GLN A 93 -5.32 14.64 7.71
C GLN A 93 -3.97 15.34 7.57
N ILE A 94 -4.03 16.65 7.36
CA ILE A 94 -2.86 17.50 7.30
C ILE A 94 -2.62 17.99 8.73
N PRO A 95 -1.44 17.74 9.32
CA PRO A 95 -1.13 18.30 10.62
C PRO A 95 -1.08 19.82 10.50
N GLU A 96 -1.82 20.51 11.37
CA GLU A 96 -1.76 21.97 11.51
C GLU A 96 -0.32 22.42 11.76
N GLU A 97 0.12 23.48 11.09
CA GLU A 97 1.43 24.08 11.35
C GLU A 97 1.49 24.52 12.82
N LYS A 98 2.22 23.77 13.64
CA LYS A 98 2.65 24.27 14.94
C LYS A 98 3.57 25.45 14.68
N LYS A 99 3.03 26.67 14.75
CA LYS A 99 3.83 27.90 14.87
C LYS A 99 4.71 27.72 16.09
N GLN A 100 5.97 27.35 15.88
CA GLN A 100 6.98 27.39 16.93
C GLN A 100 7.17 28.85 17.28
N THR A 101 6.52 29.31 18.35
CA THR A 101 6.84 30.58 18.98
C THR A 101 8.22 30.40 19.58
N PHE A 102 9.24 30.91 18.88
CA PHE A 102 10.56 31.07 19.45
C PHE A 102 10.47 32.21 20.45
N ASP A 103 10.19 31.88 21.71
CA ASP A 103 10.36 32.81 22.82
C ASP A 103 11.86 33.11 22.91
N ARG A 104 12.25 34.31 22.49
CA ARG A 104 13.61 34.81 22.67
C ARG A 104 13.69 35.37 24.09
N GLU A 105 14.41 34.66 24.95
CA GLU A 105 14.93 35.18 26.22
C GLU A 105 16.04 36.21 25.97
#